data_AF-A0A399FD51-F1
#
_entry.id   AF-A0A399FD51-F1
#
_cell.length_a   1.000
_cell.length_b   1.000
_cell.length_c   1.000
_cell.angle_alpha   90.00
_cell.angle_beta   90.00
_cell.angle_gamma   90.00
#
_symmetry.space_group_name_H-M   'P 1'
#
loop_
_entity.id
_entity.type
_entity.pdbx_description
1 polymer ?
#
loop_
_entity_poly.entity_id
_entity_poly.type
_entity_poly.pdbx_seq_one_letter_code
_entity_poly.pdbx_strand_id
1 'polypeptide(L)' 'MTTPKLFVIRVWLEPTGEGGSVWRASATNTRTGERRYFQHPSELVQFLNASVGGAMGATEPSS' A
#
# COMPACT_ATOMS: atom_id res chain seq x y z
N MET A 1 -21.55 -10.74 1.50
CA MET A 1 -20.22 -11.34 1.73
C MET A 1 -19.18 -10.42 1.12
N THR A 2 -18.16 -10.02 1.87
CA THR A 2 -17.04 -9.25 1.32
C THR A 2 -16.13 -10.18 0.51
N THR A 3 -15.89 -9.86 -0.76
CA THR A 3 -14.97 -10.62 -1.61
C THR A 3 -13.54 -10.40 -1.11
N PRO A 4 -12.74 -11.45 -0.87
CA PRO A 4 -11.34 -11.29 -0.47
C PRO A 4 -10.57 -10.51 -1.54
N LYS A 5 -9.74 -9.57 -1.10
CA LYS A 5 -8.81 -8.84 -1.96
C LYS A 5 -7.42 -9.48 -1.83
N LEU A 6 -6.89 -9.95 -2.95
CA LEU A 6 -5.56 -10.56 -3.01
C LEU A 6 -4.59 -9.62 -3.72
N PHE A 7 -3.40 -9.47 -3.13
CA PHE A 7 -2.34 -8.61 -3.64
C PHE A 7 -1.02 -9.38 -3.69
N VAL A 8 -0.23 -9.13 -4.73
CA VAL A 8 1.20 -9.47 -4.76
C VAL A 8 1.98 -8.23 -4.37
N ILE A 9 2.79 -8.35 -3.32
CA ILE A 9 3.60 -7.25 -2.78
C ILE A 9 5.06 -7.45 -3.17
N ARG A 10 5.74 -6.36 -3.53
CA ARG A 10 7.20 -6.30 -3.58
C ARG A 10 7.71 -5.17 -2.70
N VAL A 11 8.75 -5.44 -1.94
CA VAL A 11 9.53 -4.45 -1.19
C VAL A 11 10.99 -4.69 -1.53
N TRP A 12 11.71 -3.64 -1.91
CA TRP A 12 13.11 -3.75 -2.33
C TRP A 12 13.90 -2.52 -1.91
N LEU A 13 15.21 -2.71 -1.76
CA LEU A 13 16.16 -1.64 -1.52
C LEU A 13 16.70 -1.16 -2.87
N GLU A 14 16.51 0.11 -3.18
CA GLU A 14 16.93 0.75 -4.43
C GLU A 14 18.14 1.66 -4.18
N PRO A 15 19.28 1.46 -4.88
CA PRO A 15 20.43 2.37 -4.77
C PRO A 15 20.12 3.76 -5.33
N THR A 16 20.55 4.83 -4.65
CA THR A 16 20.29 6.22 -5.08
C THR A 16 21.49 6.88 -5.79
N GLY A 17 22.49 6.12 -6.20
CA GLY A 17 23.68 6.61 -6.92
C GLY A 17 24.73 7.30 -6.04
N GLU A 18 24.31 8.06 -5.02
CA GLU A 18 25.21 8.80 -4.11
C GLU A 18 25.71 7.99 -2.90
N GLY A 19 25.84 6.67 -3.06
CA GLY A 19 26.17 5.75 -1.95
C GLY A 19 25.03 5.53 -0.94
N GLY A 20 23.85 6.12 -1.20
CA GLY A 20 22.63 5.89 -0.45
C GLY A 20 21.77 4.75 -1.03
N SER A 21 20.79 4.34 -0.24
CA SER A 21 19.78 3.37 -0.66
C SER A 21 18.44 3.70 -0.02
N VAL A 22 17.36 3.52 -0.76
CA VAL A 22 16.00 3.81 -0.33
C VAL A 22 15.11 2.59 -0.44
N TRP A 23 14.28 2.36 0.56
CA TRP A 23 13.28 1.31 0.48
C TRP A 23 12.12 1.74 -0.39
N ARG A 24 11.76 0.90 -1.36
CA ARG A 24 10.63 1.05 -2.26
C ARG A 24 9.65 -0.08 -2.10
N ALA A 25 8.41 0.14 -2.52
CA ALA A 25 7.42 -0.90 -2.52
C ALA A 25 6.46 -0.82 -3.70
N SER A 26 5.79 -1.92 -4.00
CA SER A 26 4.68 -1.97 -4.95
C SER A 26 3.66 -3.02 -4.53
N ALA A 27 2.41 -2.81 -4.91
CA ALA A 27 1.33 -3.79 -4.78
C ALA A 27 0.68 -4.00 -6.15
N THR A 28 0.43 -5.26 -6.51
CA THR A 28 -0.35 -5.63 -7.68
C THR A 28 -1.64 -6.32 -7.21
N ASN A 29 -2.80 -5.76 -7.56
CA ASN A 29 -4.09 -6.40 -7.32
C ASN A 29 -4.25 -7.57 -8.30
N THR A 30 -4.38 -8.80 -7.79
CA THR A 30 -4.40 -9.99 -8.66
C THR A 30 -5.69 -10.12 -9.48
N ARG A 31 -6.77 -9.46 -9.04
CA ARG A 31 -8.06 -9.50 -9.74
C ARG A 31 -8.11 -8.51 -10.90
N THR A 32 -7.58 -7.30 -10.71
CA THR A 32 -7.63 -6.24 -11.75
C THR A 32 -6.35 -6.14 -12.56
N GLY A 33 -5.25 -6.70 -12.09
CA GLY A 33 -3.91 -6.51 -12.66
C GLY A 33 -3.32 -5.12 -12.39
N GLU A 34 -4.04 -4.21 -11.70
CA GLU A 34 -3.54 -2.88 -11.37
C GLU A 34 -2.32 -2.98 -10.47
N ARG A 35 -1.21 -2.36 -10.90
CA ARG A 35 0.01 -2.23 -10.11
C ARG A 35 0.20 -0.78 -9.67
N ARG A 36 0.47 -0.60 -8.39
CA ARG A 36 0.81 0.69 -7.78
C ARG A 36 2.20 0.64 -7.16
N TYR A 37 2.99 1.67 -7.40
CA TYR A 37 4.31 1.88 -6.82
C TYR A 37 4.24 2.88 -5.68
N PHE A 38 5.12 2.71 -4.69
CA PHE A 38 5.20 3.53 -3.48
C PHE A 38 6.64 3.94 -3.25
N GLN A 39 6.83 5.21 -2.87
CA GLN A 39 8.15 5.76 -2.60
C GLN A 39 8.69 5.26 -1.25
N HIS A 40 7.79 4.93 -0.31
CA HIS A 40 8.12 4.38 0.99
C HIS A 40 7.22 3.20 1.38
N PRO A 41 7.73 2.17 2.08
CA PRO A 41 6.91 1.04 2.53
C PRO A 41 5.73 1.42 3.45
N SER A 42 5.82 2.55 4.15
CA SER A 42 4.72 3.07 4.97
C SER A 42 3.49 3.43 4.14
N GLU A 43 3.65 3.96 2.93
CA GLU A 43 2.56 4.29 2.01
C GLU A 43 1.85 3.01 1.53
N LEU A 44 2.60 1.92 1.30
CA LEU A 44 2.02 0.61 1.00
C LEU A 44 1.13 0.13 2.15
N VAL A 45 1.60 0.24 3.40
CA VAL A 45 0.82 -0.19 4.57
C VAL A 45 -0.46 0.62 4.71
N GLN A 46 -0.40 1.95 4.53
CA GLN A 46 -1.58 2.81 4.54
C GLN A 46 -2.58 2.40 3.44
N PHE A 47 -2.09 2.13 2.24
CA PHE A 47 -2.92 1.64 1.12
C PHE A 47 -3.59 0.30 1.43
N LEU A 48 -2.87 -0.67 2.00
CA LEU A 48 -3.41 -1.99 2.35
C LEU A 48 -4.44 -1.89 3.47
N ASN A 49 -4.17 -1.08 4.49
CA ASN A 49 -5.12 -0.84 5.59
C ASN A 49 -6.42 -0.22 5.08
N ALA A 50 -6.36 0.79 4.21
CA ALA A 50 -7.54 1.36 3.56
C ALA A 50 -8.25 0.37 2.62
N SER A 51 -7.51 -0.58 2.05
CA SER A 51 -8.08 -1.60 1.17
C SER A 51 -8.80 -2.72 1.92
N VAL A 52 -8.37 -3.04 3.14
CA VAL A 52 -8.93 -4.08 4.02
C VAL A 52 -10.02 -3.51 4.93
N GLY A 53 -9.82 -2.30 5.46
CA GLY A 53 -10.79 -1.57 6.27
C GLY A 53 -11.67 -0.68 5.39
N GLY A 54 -12.86 -1.17 5.03
CA GLY A 54 -13.93 -0.24 4.67
C GLY A 54 -14.15 0.71 5.86
N ALA A 55 -13.93 2.01 5.66
CA ALA A 55 -14.31 3.10 6.57
C ALA A 55 -14.24 2.77 8.08
N MET A 56 -13.04 2.75 8.66
CA MET A 56 -12.92 2.99 10.10
C MET A 56 -12.35 4.39 10.28
N GLY A 57 -13.24 5.37 10.47
CA GLY A 57 -12.87 6.75 10.77
C GLY A 57 -13.49 7.85 9.88
N ALA A 58 -14.78 7.78 9.56
CA ALA A 58 -15.57 9.02 9.64
C ALA A 58 -15.85 9.23 11.14
N THR A 59 -14.92 9.85 11.85
CA THR A 59 -15.21 10.36 13.20
C THR A 59 -16.23 11.47 13.01
N GLU A 60 -17.49 11.18 13.32
CA GLU A 60 -18.50 12.21 13.57
C GLU A 60 -17.91 13.22 14.58
N PRO A 61 -17.92 14.53 14.31
CA PRO A 61 -17.70 15.50 15.36
C PRO A 61 -18.90 15.42 16.31
N SER A 62 -18.72 14.80 17.47
CA SER A 62 -19.69 14.90 18.56
C SER A 62 -19.82 16.38 18.97
N SER A 63 -21.08 16.77 19.13
CA SER A 63 -21.58 18.14 19.39
C SER A 63 -21.07 18.77 20.68
#